data_AF-A0A7M1C653-F1
#
_entry.id   AF-A0A7M1C653-F1
#
_cell.length_a   1.000
_cell.length_b   1.000
_cell.length_c   1.000
_cell.angle_alpha   90.00
_cell.angle_beta   90.00
_cell.angle_gamma   90.00
#
_symmetry.space_group_name_H-M   'P 1'
#
loop_
_entity.id
_entity.type
_entity.pdbx_description
1 polymer ?
#
loop_
_entity_poly.entity_id
_entity_poly.type
_entity_poly.pdbx_seq_one_letter_code
_entity_poly.pdbx_strand_id
1 'polypeptide(L)'
;IIADRFMSSIEVITSQEKEITIKKPNGETSTTTVRIWNETVSNLTLMALGSSAPEILLSVIEVCGHSFQAGSLGPSTIVGSAAFNMFVIIALCVYVVPENETRRIKHLRVFFVTAAWSIFAYIWLYLILAVISPGEVEVWEAVLTFMFFPICVVQAWVADRRLLFYKYIHKRYRVDKARGIIIETEGDGMFTKMDMEMD
;
A
#
# COMPACT_ATOMS: atom_id res chain seq x y z
N ILE A 1 -3.95 -22.28 -7.34
CA ILE A 1 -3.04 -23.19 -6.58
C ILE A 1 -1.62 -22.63 -6.45
N ILE A 2 -0.86 -22.43 -7.53
CA ILE A 2 0.54 -21.91 -7.43
C ILE A 2 0.57 -20.43 -7.02
N ALA A 3 -0.30 -19.60 -7.62
CA ALA A 3 -0.47 -18.20 -7.24
C ALA A 3 -0.88 -18.03 -5.76
N ASP A 4 -1.85 -18.83 -5.30
CA ASP A 4 -2.31 -18.80 -3.90
C ASP A 4 -1.19 -19.16 -2.92
N ARG A 5 -0.36 -20.15 -3.26
CA ARG A 5 0.81 -20.50 -2.45
C ARG A 5 1.87 -19.40 -2.44
N PHE A 6 2.06 -18.73 -3.57
CA PHE A 6 2.97 -17.59 -3.66
C PHE A 6 2.48 -16.43 -2.78
N MET A 7 1.20 -16.05 -2.89
CA MET A 7 0.59 -15.01 -2.05
C MET A 7 0.65 -15.38 -0.56
N SER A 8 0.29 -16.61 -0.21
CA SER A 8 0.36 -17.10 1.18
C SER A 8 1.79 -17.02 1.74
N SER A 9 2.81 -17.30 0.92
CA SER A 9 4.21 -17.16 1.33
C SER A 9 4.58 -15.69 1.61
N ILE A 10 4.09 -14.77 0.79
CA ILE A 10 4.31 -13.33 0.95
C ILE A 10 3.60 -12.80 2.21
N GLU A 11 2.39 -13.25 2.50
CA GLU A 11 1.67 -12.91 3.73
C GLU A 11 2.45 -13.34 4.98
N VAL A 12 3.02 -14.55 4.96
CA VAL A 12 3.87 -15.04 6.07
C VAL A 12 5.13 -14.19 6.23
N ILE A 13 5.78 -13.77 5.14
CA ILE A 13 6.99 -12.94 5.21
C ILE A 13 6.67 -11.53 5.75
N THR A 14 5.59 -10.93 5.27
CA THR A 14 5.21 -9.55 5.62
C THR A 14 4.60 -9.42 7.02
N SER A 15 4.07 -10.52 7.58
CA SER A 15 3.52 -10.59 8.94
C SER A 15 4.53 -10.93 10.04
N GLN A 16 5.82 -11.08 9.72
CA GLN A 16 6.83 -11.38 10.74
C GLN A 16 6.96 -10.25 11.78
N GLU A 17 6.88 -10.63 13.05
CA GLU A 17 7.03 -9.74 14.21
C GLU A 17 8.33 -10.04 14.96
N LYS A 18 8.90 -9.00 15.56
CA LYS A 18 10.09 -9.07 16.41
C LYS A 18 9.78 -8.47 17.77
N GLU A 19 10.05 -9.22 18.83
CA GLU A 19 10.00 -8.70 20.19
C GLU A 19 11.19 -7.78 20.45
N ILE A 20 10.91 -6.56 20.89
CA ILE A 20 11.90 -5.61 21.35
C ILE A 20 11.65 -5.27 22.82
N THR A 21 12.68 -5.45 23.64
CA THR A 21 12.66 -5.05 25.05
C THR A 21 13.11 -3.60 25.16
N ILE A 22 12.17 -2.70 25.45
CA ILE A 22 12.46 -1.29 25.69
C ILE A 22 12.66 -1.11 27.19
N LYS A 23 13.86 -0.70 27.60
CA LYS A 23 14.14 -0.27 28.98
C LYS A 23 13.58 1.14 29.16
N LYS A 24 12.58 1.28 30.03
CA LYS A 24 12.05 2.59 30.40
C LYS A 24 13.05 3.32 31.33
N PRO A 25 12.99 4.66 31.43
CA PRO A 25 13.83 5.44 32.34
C PRO A 25 13.72 5.02 33.82
N ASN A 26 12.62 4.37 34.19
CA ASN A 26 12.34 3.89 35.55
C ASN A 26 12.94 2.50 35.85
N GLY A 27 13.73 1.91 34.95
CA GLY A 27 14.34 0.58 35.15
C GLY A 27 13.45 -0.61 34.79
N GLU A 28 12.14 -0.41 34.56
CA GLU A 28 11.24 -1.45 34.08
C GLU A 28 11.48 -1.79 32.60
N THR A 29 11.57 -3.08 32.29
CA THR A 29 11.62 -3.61 30.92
C THR A 29 10.22 -3.88 30.41
N SER A 30 9.82 -3.20 29.33
CA SER A 30 8.58 -3.49 28.61
C SER A 30 8.92 -4.20 27.31
N THR A 31 8.43 -5.43 27.13
CA THR A 31 8.53 -6.15 25.86
C THR A 31 7.37 -5.70 24.96
N THR A 32 7.68 -5.21 23.76
CA THR A 32 6.70 -4.88 22.73
C THR A 32 7.06 -5.63 21.46
N THR A 33 6.06 -6.25 20.82
CA THR A 33 6.18 -6.81 19.49
C THR A 33 6.07 -5.70 18.45
N VAL A 34 6.98 -5.67 17.48
CA VAL A 34 6.91 -4.78 16.31
C VAL A 34 7.03 -5.58 15.03
N ARG A 35 6.25 -5.23 14.01
CA ARG A 35 6.42 -5.81 12.66
C ARG A 35 7.80 -5.46 12.12
N ILE A 36 8.45 -6.45 11.51
CA ILE A 36 9.77 -6.28 10.90
C ILE A 36 9.67 -5.42 9.64
N TRP A 37 8.62 -5.64 8.85
CA TRP A 37 8.40 -4.92 7.61
C TRP A 37 7.58 -3.64 7.80
N ASN A 38 7.91 -2.60 7.02
CA ASN A 38 7.09 -1.40 6.95
C ASN A 38 5.80 -1.70 6.18
N GLU A 39 4.65 -1.47 6.80
CA GLU A 39 3.33 -1.78 6.26
C GLU A 39 3.08 -1.11 4.89
N THR A 40 3.46 0.16 4.72
CA THR A 40 3.32 0.87 3.45
C THR A 40 4.14 0.20 2.34
N VAL A 41 5.41 -0.14 2.63
CA VAL A 41 6.30 -0.79 1.66
C VAL A 41 5.80 -2.20 1.34
N SER A 42 5.42 -2.99 2.35
CA SER A 42 4.90 -4.35 2.14
C SER A 42 3.64 -4.37 1.29
N ASN A 43 2.70 -3.46 1.54
CA ASN A 43 1.44 -3.40 0.82
C ASN A 43 1.65 -2.95 -0.63
N LEU A 44 2.47 -1.92 -0.86
CA LEU A 44 2.74 -1.40 -2.20
C LEU A 44 3.62 -2.31 -3.06
N THR A 45 4.45 -3.15 -2.44
CA THR A 45 5.42 -4.00 -3.16
C THR A 45 5.04 -5.47 -3.09
N LEU A 46 5.34 -6.13 -1.98
CA LEU A 46 5.27 -7.58 -1.85
C LEU A 46 3.83 -8.09 -1.99
N MET A 47 2.86 -7.49 -1.30
CA MET A 47 1.47 -7.95 -1.37
C MET A 47 0.86 -7.71 -2.77
N ALA A 48 1.10 -6.53 -3.36
CA ALA A 48 0.61 -6.21 -4.70
C ALA A 48 1.26 -7.09 -5.79
N LEU A 49 2.57 -7.36 -5.67
CA LEU A 49 3.28 -8.26 -6.57
C LEU A 49 2.81 -9.71 -6.38
N GLY A 50 2.50 -10.11 -5.15
CA GLY A 50 1.93 -11.41 -4.80
C GLY A 50 0.68 -11.74 -5.60
N SER A 51 -0.24 -10.79 -5.72
CA SER A 51 -1.48 -10.97 -6.49
C SER A 51 -1.26 -10.95 -8.00
N SER A 52 -0.30 -10.17 -8.52
CA SER A 52 -0.11 -9.98 -9.97
C SER A 52 1.04 -10.80 -10.58
N ALA A 53 1.78 -11.57 -9.78
CA ALA A 53 2.89 -12.39 -10.25
C ALA A 53 2.54 -13.35 -11.41
N PRO A 54 1.38 -14.05 -11.42
CA PRO A 54 1.03 -14.92 -12.54
C PRO A 54 0.82 -14.17 -13.86
N GLU A 55 0.24 -12.97 -13.79
CA GLU A 55 -0.09 -12.12 -14.93
C GLU A 55 1.19 -11.53 -15.54
N ILE A 56 2.12 -11.08 -14.69
CA ILE A 56 3.44 -10.61 -15.09
C ILE A 56 4.24 -11.74 -15.73
N LEU A 57 4.24 -12.93 -15.12
CA LEU A 57 4.96 -14.08 -15.65
C LEU A 57 4.43 -14.49 -17.04
N LEU A 58 3.11 -14.50 -17.22
CA LEU A 58 2.49 -14.79 -18.51
C LEU A 58 2.93 -13.76 -19.57
N SER A 59 2.92 -12.47 -19.21
CA SER A 59 3.35 -11.39 -20.11
C SER A 59 4.81 -11.53 -20.54
N VAL A 60 5.71 -11.91 -19.61
CA VAL A 60 7.13 -12.13 -19.92
C VAL A 60 7.31 -13.35 -20.83
N ILE A 61 6.64 -14.47 -20.53
CA ILE A 61 6.72 -15.69 -21.36
C ILE A 61 6.20 -15.42 -22.77
N GLU A 62 5.10 -14.69 -22.91
CA GLU A 62 4.52 -14.36 -24.21
C GLU A 62 5.46 -13.49 -25.06
N VAL A 63 6.06 -12.44 -24.48
CA VAL A 63 7.00 -11.56 -25.19
C VAL A 63 8.28 -12.30 -25.57
N CYS A 64 8.83 -13.12 -24.67
CA CYS A 64 10.02 -13.92 -24.97
C CYS A 64 9.74 -15.01 -26.03
N GLY A 65 8.54 -15.58 -26.04
CA GLY A 65 8.10 -16.57 -27.02
C GLY A 65 7.85 -15.99 -28.42
N HIS A 66 7.46 -14.71 -28.51
CA HIS A 66 7.13 -14.03 -29.77
C HIS A 66 8.25 -13.11 -30.27
N SER A 67 9.52 -13.46 -30.07
CA SER A 67 10.67 -12.68 -30.55
C SER A 67 10.63 -11.19 -30.15
N PHE A 68 10.26 -10.91 -28.90
CA PHE A 68 10.09 -9.57 -28.33
C PHE A 68 8.93 -8.74 -28.90
N GLN A 69 7.99 -9.37 -29.61
CA GLN A 69 6.72 -8.74 -29.93
C GLN A 69 5.73 -8.91 -28.79
N ALA A 70 5.07 -7.81 -28.41
CA ALA A 70 3.99 -7.86 -27.44
C ALA A 70 2.80 -8.61 -28.05
N GLY A 71 2.51 -9.80 -27.52
CA GLY A 71 1.26 -10.48 -27.81
C GLY A 71 0.08 -9.70 -27.23
N SER A 72 -1.13 -10.02 -27.67
CA SER A 72 -2.33 -9.28 -27.25
C SER A 72 -2.71 -9.57 -25.80
N LEU A 73 -2.30 -10.70 -25.22
CA LEU A 73 -2.70 -11.09 -23.87
C LEU A 73 -1.99 -10.25 -22.81
N GLY A 74 -0.67 -10.08 -22.87
CA GLY A 74 0.10 -9.37 -21.86
C GLY A 74 -0.41 -7.96 -21.54
N PRO A 75 -0.40 -7.02 -22.51
CA PRO A 75 -0.90 -5.67 -22.30
C PRO A 75 -2.38 -5.62 -21.91
N SER A 76 -3.23 -6.42 -22.56
CA SER A 76 -4.68 -6.43 -22.28
C SER A 76 -5.00 -6.94 -20.89
N THR A 77 -4.29 -7.97 -20.40
CA THR A 77 -4.45 -8.51 -19.06
C THR A 77 -4.00 -7.50 -18.00
N ILE A 78 -2.87 -6.81 -18.20
CA ILE A 78 -2.37 -5.80 -17.27
C ILE A 78 -3.36 -4.62 -17.16
N VAL A 79 -3.79 -4.07 -18.30
CA VAL A 79 -4.73 -2.93 -18.31
C VAL A 79 -6.11 -3.34 -17.76
N GLY A 80 -6.59 -4.53 -18.12
CA GLY A 80 -7.86 -5.08 -17.64
C GLY A 80 -7.88 -5.29 -16.12
N SER A 81 -6.82 -5.87 -15.56
CA SER A 81 -6.70 -6.08 -14.11
C SER A 81 -6.64 -4.75 -13.34
N ALA A 82 -5.91 -3.76 -13.85
CA ALA A 82 -5.85 -2.42 -13.27
C ALA A 82 -7.22 -1.72 -13.28
N ALA A 83 -7.95 -1.79 -14.40
CA ALA A 83 -9.30 -1.22 -14.51
C ALA A 83 -10.29 -1.93 -13.56
N PHE A 84 -10.23 -3.26 -13.47
CA PHE A 84 -11.09 -4.03 -12.56
C PHE A 84 -10.85 -3.66 -11.09
N ASN A 85 -9.59 -3.50 -10.68
CA ASN A 85 -9.25 -3.09 -9.33
C ASN A 85 -9.76 -1.67 -9.02
N MET A 86 -9.54 -0.72 -9.93
CA MET A 86 -9.94 0.68 -9.72
C MET A 86 -11.47 0.89 -9.73
N PHE A 87 -12.21 0.18 -10.57
CA PHE A 87 -13.65 0.41 -10.68
C PHE A 87 -14.47 -0.57 -9.85
N VAL A 88 -14.23 -1.87 -10.01
CA VAL A 88 -15.10 -2.91 -9.42
C VAL A 88 -14.74 -3.17 -7.97
N ILE A 89 -13.46 -3.38 -7.66
CA ILE A 89 -13.04 -3.67 -6.28
C ILE A 89 -13.29 -2.47 -5.37
N ILE A 90 -12.94 -1.26 -5.80
CA ILE A 90 -13.22 -0.04 -5.01
C ILE A 90 -14.73 0.13 -4.77
N ALA A 91 -15.58 -0.04 -5.79
CA ALA A 91 -17.03 0.05 -5.63
C ALA A 91 -17.55 -0.98 -4.61
N LEU A 92 -17.06 -2.23 -4.69
CA LEU A 92 -17.44 -3.27 -3.75
C LEU A 92 -16.97 -2.96 -2.32
N CYS A 93 -15.74 -2.47 -2.16
CA CYS A 93 -15.20 -2.06 -0.85
C CYS A 93 -16.01 -0.96 -0.19
N VAL A 94 -16.60 -0.04 -0.97
CA VAL A 94 -17.49 1.01 -0.46
C VAL A 94 -18.89 0.44 -0.16
N TYR A 95 -19.42 -0.41 -1.04
CA TYR A 95 -20.76 -1.00 -0.90
C TYR A 95 -20.91 -1.91 0.32
N VAL A 96 -19.86 -2.65 0.70
CA VAL A 96 -19.89 -3.61 1.82
C VAL A 96 -19.82 -2.92 3.19
N VAL A 97 -19.57 -1.60 3.25
CA VAL A 97 -19.54 -0.86 4.52
C VAL A 97 -20.97 -0.78 5.11
N PRO A 98 -21.19 -1.28 6.35
CA PRO A 98 -22.50 -1.19 7.00
C PRO A 98 -22.94 0.27 7.20
N GLU A 99 -24.25 0.54 7.11
CA GLU A 99 -24.82 1.91 7.18
C GLU A 99 -24.48 2.67 8.47
N ASN A 100 -24.19 1.95 9.56
CA ASN A 100 -23.84 2.52 10.86
C ASN A 100 -22.33 2.63 11.12
N GLU A 101 -21.48 2.27 10.15
CA GLU A 101 -20.03 2.34 10.27
C GLU A 101 -19.43 3.31 9.25
N THR A 102 -18.42 4.09 9.68
CA THR A 102 -17.62 4.90 8.75
C THR A 102 -16.20 4.37 8.70
N ARG A 103 -15.65 4.21 7.49
CA ARG A 103 -14.26 3.79 7.29
C ARG A 103 -13.44 5.00 6.83
N ARG A 104 -12.36 5.31 7.54
CA ARG A 104 -11.45 6.43 7.21
C ARG A 104 -10.09 5.92 6.75
N ILE A 105 -9.48 6.66 5.82
CA ILE A 105 -8.13 6.37 5.33
C ILE A 105 -7.11 6.78 6.41
N LYS A 106 -6.42 5.80 7.02
CA LYS A 106 -5.43 6.04 8.08
C LYS A 106 -4.19 6.82 7.58
N HIS A 107 -3.77 6.64 6.33
CA HIS A 107 -2.53 7.19 5.76
C HIS A 107 -2.78 8.18 4.62
N LEU A 108 -3.44 9.31 4.87
CA LEU A 108 -3.77 10.30 3.84
C LEU A 108 -2.57 10.82 3.04
N ARG A 109 -1.41 11.02 3.68
CA ARG A 109 -0.20 11.50 2.97
C ARG A 109 0.34 10.47 1.98
N VAL A 110 0.40 9.21 2.40
CA VAL A 110 0.80 8.10 1.54
C VAL A 110 -0.20 7.99 0.39
N PHE A 111 -1.49 8.08 0.69
CA PHE A 111 -2.56 8.09 -0.31
C PHE A 111 -2.38 9.18 -1.37
N PHE A 112 -2.09 10.43 -0.98
CA PHE A 112 -1.85 11.51 -1.96
C PHE A 112 -0.61 11.24 -2.82
N VAL A 113 0.47 10.73 -2.24
CA VAL A 113 1.69 10.37 -3.00
C VAL A 113 1.38 9.27 -3.99
N THR A 114 0.72 8.18 -3.57
CA THR A 114 0.40 7.04 -4.43
C THR A 114 -0.63 7.41 -5.50
N ALA A 115 -1.61 8.27 -5.19
CA ALA A 115 -2.57 8.78 -6.15
C ALA A 115 -1.92 9.65 -7.22
N ALA A 116 -1.00 10.55 -6.82
CA ALA A 116 -0.24 11.38 -7.76
C ALA A 116 0.63 10.50 -8.69
N TRP A 117 1.30 9.50 -8.15
CA TRP A 117 2.06 8.53 -8.94
C TRP A 117 1.19 7.68 -9.86
N SER A 118 -0.01 7.31 -9.43
CA SER A 118 -0.96 6.56 -10.27
C SER A 118 -1.39 7.38 -11.49
N ILE A 119 -1.74 8.65 -11.29
CA ILE A 119 -2.08 9.57 -12.41
C ILE A 119 -0.87 9.75 -13.33
N PHE A 120 0.31 10.00 -12.75
CA PHE A 120 1.54 10.13 -13.51
C PHE A 120 1.85 8.87 -14.33
N ALA A 121 1.67 7.67 -13.77
CA ALA A 121 1.91 6.41 -14.48
C ALA A 121 1.03 6.26 -15.72
N TYR A 122 -0.26 6.64 -15.64
CA TYR A 122 -1.14 6.61 -16.81
C TYR A 122 -0.76 7.64 -17.87
N ILE A 123 -0.37 8.85 -17.46
CA ILE A 123 0.13 9.88 -18.38
C ILE A 123 1.43 9.39 -19.04
N TRP A 124 2.36 8.83 -18.27
CA TRP A 124 3.61 8.29 -18.76
C TRP A 124 3.39 7.15 -19.75
N LEU A 125 2.49 6.21 -19.42
CA LEU A 125 2.10 5.12 -20.32
C LEU A 125 1.54 5.65 -21.66
N TYR A 126 0.72 6.70 -21.63
CA TYR A 126 0.24 7.35 -22.83
C TYR A 126 1.39 7.99 -23.64
N LEU A 127 2.33 8.67 -22.97
CA LEU A 127 3.46 9.32 -23.63
C LEU A 127 4.34 8.31 -24.38
N ILE A 128 4.74 7.20 -23.72
CA ILE A 128 5.62 6.21 -24.35
C ILE A 128 4.93 5.51 -25.53
N LEU A 129 3.63 5.21 -25.44
CA LEU A 129 2.91 4.46 -26.48
C LEU A 129 2.38 5.32 -27.63
N ALA A 130 2.07 6.60 -27.41
CA ALA A 130 1.38 7.44 -28.40
C ALA A 130 2.18 8.65 -28.89
N VAL A 131 3.20 9.10 -28.15
CA VAL A 131 3.90 10.36 -28.42
C VAL A 131 5.39 10.15 -28.71
N ILE A 132 6.08 9.37 -27.88
CA ILE A 132 7.53 9.20 -27.95
C ILE A 132 7.88 8.14 -29.01
N SER A 133 7.44 6.90 -28.80
CA SER A 133 7.70 5.78 -29.71
C SER A 133 6.37 5.10 -30.06
N PRO A 134 5.62 5.62 -31.05
CA PRO A 134 4.25 5.17 -31.33
C PRO A 134 4.16 3.66 -31.62
N GLY A 135 3.48 2.93 -30.74
CA GLY A 135 3.26 1.49 -30.88
C GLY A 135 4.44 0.59 -30.54
N GLU A 136 5.59 1.13 -30.14
CA GLU A 136 6.79 0.35 -29.79
C GLU A 136 7.41 0.91 -28.49
N VAL A 137 7.75 0.03 -27.54
CA VAL A 137 8.40 0.47 -26.29
C VAL A 137 9.91 0.27 -26.43
N GLU A 138 10.66 1.36 -26.39
CA GLU A 138 12.12 1.33 -26.41
C GLU A 138 12.70 0.86 -25.08
N VAL A 139 13.91 0.28 -25.12
CA VAL A 139 14.57 -0.26 -23.92
C VAL A 139 14.76 0.81 -22.85
N TRP A 140 15.08 2.04 -23.24
CA TRP A 140 15.28 3.12 -22.25
C TRP A 140 13.95 3.55 -21.61
N GLU A 141 12.83 3.52 -22.33
CA GLU A 141 11.49 3.79 -21.79
C GLU A 141 11.09 2.70 -20.79
N ALA A 142 11.38 1.44 -21.12
CA ALA A 142 11.14 0.30 -20.24
C ALA A 142 12.00 0.38 -18.97
N VAL A 143 13.29 0.70 -19.09
CA VAL A 143 14.21 0.87 -17.96
C VAL A 143 13.78 2.04 -17.07
N LEU A 144 13.39 3.17 -17.67
CA LEU A 144 12.92 4.33 -16.92
C LEU A 144 11.61 4.03 -16.19
N THR A 145 10.67 3.35 -16.84
CA THR A 145 9.41 2.88 -16.23
C THR A 145 9.69 1.95 -15.06
N PHE A 146 10.63 1.01 -15.23
CA PHE A 146 11.05 0.11 -14.16
C PHE A 146 11.66 0.87 -12.97
N MET A 147 12.44 1.93 -13.22
CA MET A 147 13.04 2.79 -12.19
C MET A 147 12.03 3.68 -11.46
N PHE A 148 10.91 4.04 -12.08
CA PHE A 148 9.86 4.81 -11.40
C PHE A 148 9.23 4.06 -10.22
N PHE A 149 9.15 2.73 -10.30
CA PHE A 149 8.61 1.91 -9.21
C PHE A 149 9.40 2.05 -7.89
N PRO A 150 10.73 1.79 -7.81
CA PRO A 150 11.47 1.98 -6.58
C PRO A 150 11.48 3.44 -6.10
N ILE A 151 11.45 4.42 -7.02
CA ILE A 151 11.33 5.85 -6.65
C ILE A 151 9.99 6.11 -5.95
N CYS A 152 8.87 5.62 -6.50
CA CYS A 152 7.55 5.73 -5.90
C CYS A 152 7.51 5.07 -4.52
N VAL A 153 8.07 3.87 -4.38
CA VAL A 153 8.13 3.14 -3.09
C VAL A 153 8.93 3.91 -2.05
N VAL A 154 10.09 4.48 -2.42
CA VAL A 154 10.90 5.30 -1.51
C VAL A 154 10.13 6.56 -1.09
N GLN A 155 9.47 7.24 -2.01
CA GLN A 155 8.67 8.43 -1.68
C GLN A 155 7.48 8.10 -0.77
N ALA A 156 6.79 6.99 -1.01
CA ALA A 156 5.72 6.49 -0.14
C ALA A 156 6.26 6.13 1.26
N TRP A 157 7.42 5.48 1.33
CA TRP A 157 8.09 5.18 2.60
C TRP A 157 8.50 6.45 3.35
N VAL A 158 9.04 7.47 2.67
CA VAL A 158 9.36 8.76 3.30
C VAL A 158 8.09 9.44 3.82
N ALA A 159 6.99 9.40 3.06
CA ALA A 159 5.70 9.94 3.48
C ALA A 159 5.15 9.22 4.72
N ASP A 160 5.31 7.90 4.79
CA ASP A 160 4.92 7.07 5.94
C ASP A 160 5.82 7.32 7.17
N ARG A 161 7.15 7.40 7.01
CA ARG A 161 8.08 7.69 8.11
C ARG A 161 7.87 9.07 8.71
N ARG A 162 7.53 10.08 7.91
CA ARG A 162 7.16 11.42 8.40
C ARG A 162 5.84 11.43 9.19
N LEU A 163 5.05 10.35 9.14
CA LEU A 163 3.87 10.13 9.98
C LEU A 163 4.25 9.64 11.39
N LEU A 164 5.37 8.93 11.57
CA LEU A 164 5.83 8.43 12.89
C LEU A 164 6.14 9.56 13.88
N PHE A 165 6.66 10.72 13.42
CA PHE A 165 6.85 11.89 14.28
C PHE A 165 5.52 12.41 14.87
N TYR A 166 4.41 12.27 14.14
CA TYR A 166 3.09 12.69 14.61
C TYR A 166 2.38 11.59 15.42
N LYS A 167 2.57 10.31 15.05
CA LYS A 167 2.01 9.15 15.78
C LYS A 167 2.66 8.96 17.16
N TYR A 168 3.90 9.42 17.37
CA TYR A 168 4.53 9.45 18.70
C TYR A 168 3.93 10.50 19.65
N ILE A 169 3.21 11.50 19.13
CA ILE A 169 2.69 12.62 19.92
C ILE A 169 1.28 12.36 20.47
N HIS A 170 0.61 11.24 20.13
CA HIS A 170 -0.76 10.98 20.61
C HIS A 170 -1.06 9.59 21.21
N LYS A 171 -0.04 8.86 21.71
CA LYS A 171 -0.32 7.72 22.60
C LYS A 171 -0.76 8.19 23.99
N ARG A 172 -2.03 8.59 24.15
CA ARG A 172 -2.65 8.69 25.47
C ARG A 172 -3.02 7.29 25.95
N TYR A 173 -2.15 6.70 26.76
CA TYR A 173 -2.52 5.57 27.62
C TYR A 173 -3.47 6.10 28.69
N ARG A 174 -4.77 5.80 28.58
CA ARG A 174 -5.69 5.93 29.71
C ARG A 174 -5.66 4.60 30.47
N VAL A 175 -5.00 4.61 31.63
CA VAL A 175 -5.05 3.51 32.59
C VAL A 175 -6.39 3.61 33.33
N ASP A 176 -7.29 2.67 33.09
CA ASP A 176 -8.51 2.56 33.88
C ASP A 176 -8.20 1.82 35.20
N LYS A 177 -8.25 2.55 36.32
CA LYS A 177 -7.87 2.07 37.65
C LYS A 177 -8.83 1.04 38.25
N ALA A 178 -9.97 0.76 37.62
CA ALA A 178 -11.00 -0.10 38.17
C ALA A 178 -10.85 -1.60 37.82
N ARG A 179 -10.14 -1.96 36.73
CA ARG A 179 -10.16 -3.35 36.21
C ARG A 179 -8.83 -3.96 35.83
N GLY A 180 -7.69 -3.25 35.89
CA GLY A 180 -6.37 -3.86 35.68
C GLY A 180 -6.16 -4.53 34.31
N ILE A 181 -6.97 -4.21 33.31
CA ILE A 181 -6.84 -4.72 31.93
C ILE A 181 -6.47 -3.54 31.04
N ILE A 182 -5.32 -3.66 30.37
CA ILE A 182 -4.90 -2.73 29.31
C ILE A 182 -5.68 -3.13 28.06
N ILE A 183 -6.76 -2.41 27.75
CA ILE A 183 -7.48 -2.57 26.49
C ILE A 183 -6.84 -1.62 25.49
N GLU A 184 -6.17 -2.17 24.47
CA GLU A 184 -5.83 -1.41 23.27
C GLU A 184 -7.12 -1.07 22.54
N THR A 185 -7.64 0.13 22.77
CA THR A 185 -8.67 0.68 21.92
C THR A 185 -7.96 1.42 20.78
N GLU A 186 -8.00 0.88 19.55
CA GLU A 186 -7.81 1.71 18.36
C GLU A 186 -8.94 2.73 18.35
N GLY A 187 -8.70 3.87 19.01
CA GLY A 187 -9.66 4.96 19.13
C GLY A 187 -9.88 5.63 17.79
N ASP A 188 -10.95 5.20 17.12
CA ASP A 188 -11.75 6.03 16.25
C ASP A 188 -12.30 7.20 17.08
N GLY A 189 -12.22 8.43 16.57
CA GLY A 189 -12.80 9.58 17.24
C GLY A 189 -12.00 10.87 17.11
N MET A 190 -12.24 11.62 16.03
CA MET A 190 -12.30 13.08 16.17
C MET A 190 -13.27 13.65 15.11
N PHE A 191 -14.54 13.74 15.51
CA PHE A 191 -15.48 14.74 15.04
C PHE A 191 -16.48 14.94 16.17
N THR A 192 -16.20 15.88 17.08
CA THR A 192 -17.26 16.60 17.80
C THR A 192 -16.71 17.90 18.39
N LYS A 193 -17.44 18.98 18.10
CA LYS A 193 -17.46 20.29 18.77
C LYS A 193 -16.36 21.30 18.43
N MET A 194 -16.53 21.94 17.26
CA MET A 194 -16.51 23.40 17.22
C MET A 194 -17.96 23.86 17.40
N ASP A 195 -18.32 24.18 18.63
CA ASP A 195 -19.33 25.19 18.98
C ASP A 195 -18.82 25.77 20.30
N MET A 196 -18.03 26.83 20.18
CA MET A 196 -17.69 27.71 21.29
C MET A 196 -18.91 28.59 21.53
N GLU A 197 -19.41 28.57 22.76
CA GLU A 197 -20.32 29.59 23.29
C GLU A 197 -19.76 31.00 23.03
N MET A 198 -20.60 31.87 22.50
CA MET A 198 -20.58 33.30 22.82
C MET A 198 -22.04 33.78 22.93
N ASP A 199 -22.36 34.19 24.16
CA ASP A 199 -23.54 34.89 24.68
C ASP A 199 -24.93 34.21 24.65
#